data_AF-A0A1I4T8N3-F1
#
_entry.id   AF-A0A1I4T8N3-F1
#
_cell.length_a   1.000
_cell.length_b   1.000
_cell.length_c   1.000
_cell.angle_alpha   90.00
_cell.angle_beta   90.00
_cell.angle_gamma   90.00
#
_symmetry.space_group_name_H-M   'P 1'
#
loop_
_entity.id
_entity.type
_entity.pdbx_description
1 polymer ?
#
loop_
_entity_poly.entity_id
_entity_poly.type
_entity_poly.pdbx_seq_one_letter_code
_entity_poly.pdbx_strand_id
1 'polypeptide(L)'
;MYRITTFETVEQKINEIPGTPTVLEAIWDGDSDGWHLLLYLYTVATAPSAQADETHYLGQVVLPEGSPSFTGDRWNECIVAEEIGNKAAKKYNLTFYFPSNMHPDDDCPSWPDKHLGVSCTECGKLLLPGKSEYIPDDICQHCHGEQEDNKDIKEQRPLQPSARLYLLKDDRWLHGSVWSENATSYMAEVTRERIKNLPSGNVINILQLSREEIAELKNNLEKTLDRLLDAYEMPVIDEQRKRFARLYKFTYKDKTYELMGILNHNLDRIADLADRVAITEQAITGDYDFVIYFSKGITHRDDSFLRFLRIPDNIARSLAAINKEYAYLLTKAEITETLERLKTLGCITINGDQVSITQVGERIL
;
A
#
# COMPACT_ATOMS: atom_id res chain seq x y z
N MET A 1 5.46 15.48 18.85
CA MET A 1 4.10 15.73 18.35
C MET A 1 3.09 15.35 19.44
N TYR A 2 2.08 16.18 19.70
CA TYR A 2 1.10 15.91 20.77
C TYR A 2 -0.04 15.03 20.23
N ARG A 3 -0.40 13.97 20.96
CA ARG A 3 -1.36 12.94 20.52
C ARG A 3 -2.76 13.25 21.06
N ILE A 4 -3.76 13.25 20.18
CA ILE A 4 -5.15 13.53 20.50
C ILE A 4 -5.98 12.29 20.20
N THR A 5 -6.60 11.72 21.23
CA THR A 5 -7.50 10.57 21.11
C THR A 5 -8.93 10.90 21.54
N THR A 6 -9.15 12.02 22.24
CA THR A 6 -10.45 12.39 22.80
C THR A 6 -10.72 13.89 22.76
N PHE A 7 -11.98 14.28 22.96
CA PHE A 7 -12.40 15.69 22.99
C PHE A 7 -11.87 16.43 24.23
N GLU A 8 -11.77 15.77 25.38
CA GLU A 8 -11.29 16.37 26.64
C GLU A 8 -9.87 16.91 26.49
N THR A 9 -9.06 16.19 25.71
CA THR A 9 -7.68 16.58 25.36
C THR A 9 -7.67 17.87 24.53
N VAL A 10 -8.57 18.00 23.56
CA VAL A 10 -8.73 19.20 22.73
C VAL A 10 -9.27 20.37 23.54
N GLU A 11 -10.26 20.12 24.36
CA GLU A 11 -10.87 21.11 25.25
C GLU A 11 -9.85 21.73 26.21
N GLN A 12 -8.99 20.92 26.82
CA GLN A 12 -7.91 21.44 27.65
C GLN A 12 -7.05 22.45 26.88
N LYS A 13 -6.66 22.11 25.65
CA LYS A 13 -5.84 23.00 24.81
C LYS A 13 -6.56 24.27 24.37
N ILE A 14 -7.83 24.17 23.98
CA ILE A 14 -8.64 25.35 23.62
C ILE A 14 -8.68 26.33 24.80
N ASN A 15 -8.83 25.84 26.03
CA ASN A 15 -8.90 26.68 27.23
C ASN A 15 -7.55 27.34 27.59
N GLU A 16 -6.43 26.82 27.10
CA GLU A 16 -5.09 27.38 27.31
C GLU A 16 -4.74 28.48 26.29
N ILE A 17 -5.47 28.56 25.18
CA ILE A 17 -5.20 29.49 24.08
C ILE A 17 -6.02 30.78 24.27
N PRO A 18 -5.39 31.98 24.25
CA PRO A 18 -6.11 33.23 24.34
C PRO A 18 -6.91 33.52 23.06
N GLY A 19 -7.99 34.31 23.19
CA GLY A 19 -8.84 34.69 22.06
C GLY A 19 -10.15 33.90 22.02
N THR A 20 -11.04 34.30 21.11
CA THR A 20 -12.30 33.59 20.87
C THR A 20 -12.08 32.55 19.77
N PRO A 21 -12.28 31.24 20.03
CA PRO A 21 -12.16 30.23 19.00
C PRO A 21 -13.24 30.39 17.94
N THR A 22 -12.83 30.41 16.67
CA THR A 22 -13.73 30.61 15.53
C THR A 22 -13.80 29.39 14.63
N VAL A 23 -12.70 28.64 14.50
CA VAL A 23 -12.62 27.45 13.66
C VAL A 23 -11.75 26.40 14.32
N LEU A 24 -12.19 25.16 14.28
CA LEU A 24 -11.38 23.98 14.51
C LEU A 24 -11.22 23.27 13.17
N GLU A 25 -10.00 23.19 12.69
CA GLU A 25 -9.64 22.54 11.43
C GLU A 25 -9.02 21.18 11.69
N ALA A 26 -9.45 20.18 10.92
CA ALA A 26 -8.79 18.90 10.76
C ALA A 26 -8.29 18.77 9.31
N ILE A 27 -6.99 18.56 9.13
CA ILE A 27 -6.36 18.45 7.81
C ILE A 27 -5.33 17.33 7.80
N TRP A 28 -5.21 16.63 6.67
CA TRP A 28 -4.19 15.60 6.49
C TRP A 28 -2.87 16.22 6.05
N ASP A 29 -1.78 15.62 6.52
CA ASP A 29 -0.41 15.91 6.12
C ASP A 29 0.26 14.56 5.81
N GLY A 30 0.79 14.42 4.60
CA GLY A 30 1.39 13.18 4.09
C GLY A 30 2.90 13.35 3.90
N ASP A 31 3.69 12.45 4.46
CA ASP A 31 5.13 12.43 4.23
C ASP A 31 5.67 11.01 4.01
N SER A 32 7.00 10.85 4.06
CA SER A 32 7.64 9.54 3.88
C SER A 32 7.35 8.53 5.00
N ASP A 33 6.87 9.01 6.16
CA ASP A 33 6.60 8.20 7.34
C ASP A 33 5.09 7.93 7.51
N GLY A 34 4.22 8.56 6.72
CA GLY A 34 2.82 8.18 6.53
C GLY A 34 1.84 9.35 6.46
N TRP A 35 0.57 9.06 6.76
CA TRP A 35 -0.50 10.05 6.83
C TRP A 35 -0.76 10.49 8.27
N HIS A 36 -0.85 11.81 8.48
CA HIS A 36 -1.04 12.43 9.79
C HIS A 36 -2.26 13.36 9.75
N LEU A 37 -3.28 13.08 10.58
CA LEU A 37 -4.42 13.97 10.72
C LEU A 37 -4.14 15.01 11.80
N LEU A 38 -3.93 16.26 11.40
CA LEU A 38 -3.54 17.37 12.27
C LEU A 38 -4.75 18.22 12.64
N LEU A 39 -4.77 18.72 13.89
CA LEU A 39 -5.78 19.66 14.37
C LEU A 39 -5.20 21.05 14.60
N TYR A 40 -5.87 22.06 14.05
CA TYR A 40 -5.52 23.48 14.20
C TYR A 40 -6.73 24.26 14.74
N LEU A 41 -6.48 25.20 15.64
CA LEU A 41 -7.47 26.13 16.16
C LEU A 41 -7.21 27.52 15.62
N TYR A 42 -8.24 28.14 15.04
CA TYR A 42 -8.22 29.55 14.67
C TYR A 42 -8.94 30.34 15.75
N THR A 43 -8.33 31.46 16.14
CA THR A 43 -8.86 32.36 17.17
C THR A 43 -8.82 33.80 16.69
N VAL A 44 -9.78 34.60 17.18
CA VAL A 44 -9.76 36.05 17.01
C VAL A 44 -9.38 36.68 18.35
N ALA A 45 -8.36 37.53 18.35
CA ALA A 45 -7.92 38.21 19.56
C ALA A 45 -9.05 39.06 20.17
N THR A 46 -9.12 39.07 21.50
CA THR A 46 -10.15 39.79 22.27
C THR A 46 -9.91 41.30 22.37
N ALA A 47 -8.74 41.80 21.94
CA ALA A 47 -8.37 43.20 22.03
C ALA A 47 -8.86 44.01 20.80
N PRO A 48 -9.56 45.15 20.97
CA PRO A 48 -10.12 45.95 19.87
C PRO A 48 -9.10 46.49 18.86
N SER A 49 -7.82 46.54 19.21
CA SER A 49 -6.76 47.16 18.39
C SER A 49 -5.99 46.17 17.49
N ALA A 50 -6.30 44.87 17.54
CA ALA A 50 -5.64 43.85 16.74
C ALA A 50 -6.61 42.68 16.45
N GLN A 51 -7.57 42.88 15.54
CA GLN A 51 -8.30 41.76 14.95
C GLN A 51 -7.38 41.01 13.97
N ALA A 52 -6.47 40.21 14.51
CA ALA A 52 -5.68 39.27 13.74
C ALA A 52 -6.23 37.86 14.00
N ASP A 53 -6.41 37.10 12.92
CA ASP A 53 -6.66 35.66 13.03
C ASP A 53 -5.33 34.99 13.42
N GLU A 54 -5.34 34.27 14.54
CA GLU A 54 -4.20 33.46 14.98
C GLU A 54 -4.51 31.98 14.80
N THR A 55 -3.54 31.22 14.27
CA THR A 55 -3.62 29.77 14.08
C THR A 55 -2.74 29.05 15.08
N HIS A 56 -3.30 28.07 15.78
CA HIS A 56 -2.64 27.32 16.84
C HIS A 56 -2.68 25.82 16.55
N TYR A 57 -1.52 25.18 16.46
CA TYR A 57 -1.45 23.73 16.32
C TYR A 57 -1.82 23.02 17.63
N LEU A 58 -2.88 22.20 17.61
CA LEU A 58 -3.36 21.48 18.78
C LEU A 58 -2.70 20.10 18.92
N GLY A 59 -2.40 19.42 17.82
CA GLY A 59 -1.85 18.06 17.87
C GLY A 59 -2.26 17.20 16.68
N GLN A 60 -1.89 15.93 16.74
CA GLN A 60 -2.26 14.91 15.77
C GLN A 60 -3.35 14.02 16.36
N VAL A 61 -4.43 13.79 15.60
CA VAL A 61 -5.43 12.76 15.90
C VAL A 61 -4.79 11.40 15.69
N VAL A 62 -4.87 10.56 16.71
CA VAL A 62 -4.34 9.20 16.68
C VAL A 62 -5.36 8.25 17.27
N LEU A 63 -5.28 6.99 16.86
CA LEU A 63 -6.08 5.93 17.45
C LEU A 63 -5.44 5.43 18.75
N PRO A 64 -6.25 4.96 19.72
CA PRO A 64 -5.76 4.17 20.83
C PRO A 64 -5.01 2.93 20.35
N GLU A 65 -4.00 2.50 21.09
CA GLU A 65 -3.25 1.29 20.78
C GLU A 65 -4.18 0.08 20.65
N GLY A 66 -3.98 -0.72 19.60
CA GLY A 66 -4.81 -1.90 19.31
C GLY A 66 -6.17 -1.62 18.66
N SER A 67 -6.49 -0.36 18.36
CA SER A 67 -7.68 -0.02 17.58
C SER A 67 -7.46 -0.37 16.09
N PRO A 68 -8.50 -0.85 15.37
CA PRO A 68 -8.38 -1.06 13.93
C PRO A 68 -8.13 0.28 13.23
N SER A 69 -7.34 0.28 12.16
CA SER A 69 -7.08 1.50 11.38
C SER A 69 -8.29 1.94 10.52
N PHE A 70 -9.20 1.02 10.22
CA PHE A 70 -10.31 1.24 9.29
C PHE A 70 -11.63 0.69 9.83
N THR A 71 -12.73 1.36 9.47
CA THR A 71 -14.10 0.82 9.56
C THR A 71 -14.76 1.01 8.21
N GLY A 72 -14.98 -0.10 7.49
CA GLY A 72 -15.42 -0.03 6.09
C GLY A 72 -14.30 0.53 5.19
N ASP A 73 -14.64 1.54 4.39
CA ASP A 73 -13.74 2.29 3.50
C ASP A 73 -13.04 3.48 4.18
N ARG A 74 -13.35 3.71 5.45
CA ARG A 74 -13.00 4.94 6.15
C ARG A 74 -11.88 4.73 7.17
N TRP A 75 -10.95 5.68 7.21
CA TRP A 75 -9.92 5.76 8.24
C TRP A 75 -10.55 6.12 9.58
N ASN A 76 -10.22 5.38 10.63
CA ASN A 76 -10.85 5.57 11.94
C ASN A 76 -10.45 6.90 12.59
N GLU A 77 -9.29 7.47 12.23
CA GLU A 77 -8.89 8.82 12.62
C GLU A 77 -9.90 9.86 12.15
N CYS A 78 -10.51 9.69 10.97
CA CYS A 78 -11.58 10.58 10.48
C CYS A 78 -12.80 10.56 11.42
N ILE A 79 -13.17 9.37 11.89
CA ILE A 79 -14.31 9.19 12.81
C ILE A 79 -14.03 9.90 14.13
N VAL A 80 -12.82 9.72 14.68
CA VAL A 80 -12.39 10.39 15.92
C VAL A 80 -12.36 11.91 15.73
N ALA A 81 -11.81 12.41 14.62
CA ALA A 81 -11.75 13.84 14.33
C ALA A 81 -13.14 14.45 14.17
N GLU A 82 -14.08 13.77 13.52
CA GLU A 82 -15.47 14.22 13.44
C GLU A 82 -16.16 14.25 14.80
N GLU A 83 -15.96 13.24 15.64
CA GLU A 83 -16.54 13.24 16.99
C GLU A 83 -16.02 14.42 17.81
N ILE A 84 -14.71 14.64 17.80
CA ILE A 84 -14.05 15.76 18.47
C ILE A 84 -14.55 17.10 17.90
N GLY A 85 -14.54 17.23 16.58
CA GLY A 85 -14.92 18.43 15.84
C GLY A 85 -16.36 18.85 16.11
N ASN A 86 -17.28 17.90 16.06
CA ASN A 86 -18.70 18.14 16.34
C ASN A 86 -18.95 18.55 17.80
N LYS A 87 -18.24 17.93 18.76
CA LYS A 87 -18.32 18.34 20.18
C LYS A 87 -17.77 19.76 20.38
N ALA A 88 -16.64 20.09 19.75
CA ALA A 88 -16.03 21.41 19.82
C ALA A 88 -16.93 22.49 19.19
N ALA A 89 -17.43 22.25 17.97
CA ALA A 89 -18.35 23.13 17.27
C ALA A 89 -19.58 23.46 18.12
N LYS A 90 -20.17 22.43 18.75
CA LYS A 90 -21.33 22.61 19.63
C LYS A 90 -20.99 23.39 20.92
N LYS A 91 -19.87 23.07 21.57
CA LYS A 91 -19.50 23.68 22.86
C LYS A 91 -19.06 25.14 22.71
N TYR A 92 -18.29 25.44 21.68
CA TYR A 92 -17.65 26.74 21.48
C TYR A 92 -18.33 27.61 20.42
N ASN A 93 -19.38 27.10 19.77
CA ASN A 93 -20.06 27.76 18.63
C ASN A 93 -19.06 28.17 17.52
N LEU A 94 -18.12 27.27 17.23
CA LEU A 94 -17.10 27.43 16.18
C LEU A 94 -17.46 26.62 14.93
N THR A 95 -16.83 26.94 13.81
CA THR A 95 -16.91 26.11 12.60
C THR A 95 -15.96 24.92 12.73
N PHE A 96 -16.45 23.70 12.54
CA PHE A 96 -15.56 22.55 12.31
C PHE A 96 -15.32 22.39 10.82
N TYR A 97 -14.06 22.48 10.41
CA TYR A 97 -13.63 22.38 9.01
C TYR A 97 -12.81 21.11 8.81
N PHE A 98 -13.31 20.17 8.00
CA PHE A 98 -12.61 18.92 7.70
C PHE A 98 -12.87 18.53 6.23
N PRO A 99 -12.08 19.08 5.28
CA PRO A 99 -12.36 18.94 3.86
C PRO A 99 -12.18 17.51 3.32
N SER A 100 -11.35 16.69 3.97
CA SER A 100 -11.10 15.29 3.55
C SER A 100 -11.43 14.29 4.65
N ASN A 101 -12.72 14.16 4.94
CA ASN A 101 -13.25 13.35 6.04
C ASN A 101 -13.43 11.86 5.72
N MET A 102 -13.12 11.42 4.50
CA MET A 102 -13.25 10.00 4.08
C MET A 102 -11.88 9.32 3.94
N HIS A 103 -10.96 9.92 3.19
CA HIS A 103 -9.63 9.37 2.90
C HIS A 103 -8.56 10.44 3.10
N PRO A 104 -7.33 10.10 3.50
CA PRO A 104 -6.21 11.03 3.55
C PRO A 104 -5.95 11.71 2.20
N ASP A 105 -5.70 13.02 2.26
CA ASP A 105 -5.48 13.88 1.10
C ASP A 105 -4.91 15.22 1.58
N ASP A 106 -3.64 15.48 1.29
CA ASP A 106 -2.92 16.70 1.67
C ASP A 106 -3.05 17.82 0.63
N ASP A 107 -3.72 17.56 -0.50
CA ASP A 107 -4.06 18.59 -1.50
C ASP A 107 -5.32 19.40 -1.11
N CYS A 108 -5.96 19.09 0.01
CA CYS A 108 -7.11 19.87 0.48
C CYS A 108 -6.69 21.25 1.01
N PRO A 109 -7.44 22.33 0.69
CA PRO A 109 -7.09 23.65 1.18
C PRO A 109 -7.23 23.77 2.69
N SER A 110 -6.39 24.60 3.28
CA SER A 110 -6.58 25.07 4.65
C SER A 110 -7.82 25.96 4.77
N TRP A 111 -8.30 26.21 5.99
CA TRP A 111 -9.47 27.06 6.24
C TRP A 111 -9.34 28.47 5.65
N PRO A 112 -8.19 29.16 5.76
CA PRO A 112 -7.94 30.41 5.04
C PRO A 112 -8.06 30.26 3.53
N ASP A 113 -7.52 29.17 2.98
CA ASP A 113 -7.39 28.95 1.54
C ASP A 113 -8.61 28.28 0.90
N LYS A 114 -9.64 27.92 1.66
CA LYS A 114 -10.84 27.23 1.15
C LYS A 114 -11.51 27.93 -0.04
N HIS A 115 -11.35 29.25 -0.15
CA HIS A 115 -11.90 30.05 -1.24
C HIS A 115 -11.16 29.86 -2.57
N LEU A 116 -9.95 29.31 -2.54
CA LEU A 116 -9.16 28.91 -3.71
C LEU A 116 -9.48 27.48 -4.16
N GLY A 117 -10.23 26.73 -3.35
CA GLY A 117 -10.50 25.33 -3.61
C GLY A 117 -11.48 25.11 -4.77
N VAL A 118 -11.24 24.03 -5.51
CA VAL A 118 -12.15 23.46 -6.52
C VAL A 118 -12.74 22.16 -6.00
N SER A 119 -14.00 21.87 -6.30
CA SER A 119 -14.61 20.60 -5.89
C SER A 119 -14.21 19.48 -6.84
N CYS A 120 -13.78 18.35 -6.28
CA CYS A 120 -13.61 17.09 -6.98
C CYS A 120 -14.91 16.76 -7.73
N THR A 121 -14.79 16.49 -9.02
CA THR A 121 -15.90 16.17 -9.93
C THR A 121 -16.63 14.90 -9.55
N GLU A 122 -15.97 13.95 -8.87
CA GLU A 122 -16.54 12.67 -8.48
C GLU A 122 -17.14 12.68 -7.06
N CYS A 123 -16.37 13.12 -6.05
CA CYS A 123 -16.80 13.04 -4.64
C CYS A 123 -17.13 14.39 -3.99
N GLY A 124 -16.95 15.51 -4.68
CA GLY A 124 -17.22 16.85 -4.15
C GLY A 124 -16.20 17.36 -3.12
N LYS A 125 -15.19 16.56 -2.74
CA LYS A 125 -14.07 16.95 -1.87
C LYS A 125 -13.42 18.24 -2.38
N LEU A 126 -13.15 19.19 -1.48
CA LEU A 126 -12.51 20.45 -1.85
C LEU A 126 -10.99 20.26 -2.00
N LEU A 127 -10.42 20.71 -3.11
CA LEU A 127 -9.02 20.52 -3.49
C LEU A 127 -8.38 21.85 -3.85
N LEU A 128 -7.10 22.02 -3.55
CA LEU A 128 -6.29 23.02 -4.21
C LEU A 128 -5.99 22.53 -5.63
N PRO A 129 -6.14 23.37 -6.67
CA PRO A 129 -5.71 23.03 -8.02
C PRO A 129 -4.25 22.57 -7.99
N GLY A 130 -4.03 21.32 -8.41
CA GLY A 130 -2.74 20.66 -8.32
C GLY A 130 -1.69 21.26 -9.25
N LYS A 131 -0.46 20.79 -9.10
CA LYS A 131 0.63 21.00 -10.08
C LYS A 131 1.05 19.69 -10.77
N SER A 132 0.33 18.60 -10.50
CA SER A 132 0.67 17.29 -11.06
C SER A 132 0.35 17.28 -12.54
N GLU A 133 1.33 16.92 -13.37
CA GLU A 133 1.09 16.67 -14.80
C GLU A 133 0.26 15.41 -15.06
N TYR A 134 0.03 14.59 -14.03
CA TYR A 134 -0.57 13.26 -14.13
C TYR A 134 -1.98 13.16 -13.55
N ILE A 135 -2.41 14.13 -12.75
CA ILE A 135 -3.74 14.13 -12.11
C ILE A 135 -4.43 15.44 -12.52
N PRO A 136 -5.62 15.39 -13.15
CA PRO A 136 -6.37 16.60 -13.49
C PRO A 136 -6.70 17.44 -12.25
N ASP A 137 -6.76 18.76 -12.41
CA ASP A 137 -6.95 19.71 -11.30
C ASP A 137 -8.33 19.60 -10.62
N ASP A 138 -9.29 18.93 -11.24
CA ASP A 138 -10.69 18.84 -10.81
C ASP A 138 -11.09 17.46 -10.27
N ILE A 139 -10.12 16.56 -10.00
CA ILE A 139 -10.36 15.25 -9.40
C ILE A 139 -9.34 14.96 -8.29
N CYS A 140 -9.79 14.39 -7.17
CA CYS A 140 -8.88 14.07 -6.07
C CYS A 140 -8.07 12.81 -6.39
N GLN A 141 -6.90 12.66 -5.77
CA GLN A 141 -6.00 11.52 -5.99
C GLN A 141 -6.70 10.17 -5.81
N HIS A 142 -7.58 10.05 -4.79
CA HIS A 142 -8.33 8.84 -4.53
C HIS A 142 -9.29 8.48 -5.67
N CYS A 143 -10.14 9.42 -6.10
CA CYS A 143 -11.10 9.18 -7.18
C CYS A 143 -10.40 8.95 -8.53
N HIS A 144 -9.30 9.65 -8.80
CA HIS A 144 -8.50 9.42 -9.99
C HIS A 144 -7.89 8.01 -10.00
N GLY A 145 -7.33 7.57 -8.87
CA GLY A 145 -6.83 6.20 -8.71
C GLY A 145 -7.93 5.15 -8.93
N GLU A 146 -9.12 5.37 -8.35
CA GLU A 146 -10.27 4.48 -8.55
C GLU A 146 -10.71 4.44 -10.02
N GLN A 147 -10.69 5.57 -10.74
CA GLN A 147 -11.00 5.61 -12.17
C GLN A 147 -9.97 4.81 -13.00
N GLU A 148 -8.68 4.98 -12.73
CA GLU A 148 -7.63 4.23 -13.42
C GLU A 148 -7.71 2.73 -13.11
N ASP A 149 -7.94 2.33 -11.86
CA ASP A 149 -8.14 0.93 -11.48
C ASP A 149 -9.37 0.33 -12.17
N ASN A 150 -10.49 1.07 -12.18
CA ASN A 150 -11.72 0.66 -12.85
C ASN A 150 -11.52 0.52 -14.37
N LYS A 151 -10.73 1.40 -14.97
CA LYS A 151 -10.35 1.33 -16.39
C LYS A 151 -9.47 0.12 -16.66
N ASP A 152 -8.45 -0.14 -15.85
CA ASP A 152 -7.57 -1.29 -15.99
C ASP A 152 -8.34 -2.62 -15.85
N ILE A 153 -9.33 -2.68 -14.94
CA ILE A 153 -10.26 -3.81 -14.80
C ILE A 153 -11.14 -3.95 -16.05
N LYS A 154 -11.73 -2.86 -16.56
CA LYS A 154 -12.57 -2.88 -17.77
C LYS A 154 -11.77 -3.31 -19.00
N GLU A 155 -10.57 -2.80 -19.18
CA GLU A 155 -9.74 -3.06 -20.35
C GLU A 155 -8.96 -4.38 -20.25
N GLN A 156 -9.09 -5.10 -19.13
CA GLN A 156 -8.31 -6.32 -18.85
C GLN A 156 -6.80 -6.07 -18.99
N ARG A 157 -6.32 -4.93 -18.50
CA ARG A 157 -4.91 -4.58 -18.59
C ARG A 157 -4.07 -5.69 -17.94
N PRO A 158 -2.98 -6.15 -18.59
CA PRO A 158 -2.11 -7.14 -17.98
C PRO A 158 -1.45 -6.58 -16.72
N LEU A 159 -1.45 -7.38 -15.64
CA LEU A 159 -0.57 -7.09 -14.50
C LEU A 159 0.88 -7.34 -14.91
N GLN A 160 1.79 -6.64 -14.23
CA GLN A 160 3.20 -6.98 -14.33
C GLN A 160 3.40 -8.44 -13.90
N PRO A 161 4.04 -9.28 -14.73
CA PRO A 161 4.29 -10.66 -14.37
C PRO A 161 5.10 -10.73 -13.08
N SER A 162 4.60 -11.54 -12.14
CA SER A 162 5.25 -11.78 -10.86
C SER A 162 5.46 -13.28 -10.65
N ALA A 163 6.48 -13.60 -9.88
CA ALA A 163 6.72 -14.93 -9.36
C ALA A 163 6.63 -14.88 -7.84
N ARG A 164 5.93 -15.81 -7.21
CA ARG A 164 5.81 -15.87 -5.75
C ARG A 164 6.44 -17.14 -5.24
N LEU A 165 7.41 -16.99 -4.35
CA LEU A 165 8.13 -18.08 -3.73
C LEU A 165 7.48 -18.46 -2.40
N TYR A 166 7.29 -19.76 -2.21
CA TYR A 166 6.89 -20.37 -0.95
C TYR A 166 7.87 -21.46 -0.53
N LEU A 167 8.03 -21.59 0.78
CA LEU A 167 8.73 -22.71 1.41
C LEU A 167 7.69 -23.77 1.78
N LEU A 168 7.88 -25.00 1.32
CA LEU A 168 6.98 -26.13 1.57
C LEU A 168 7.69 -27.21 2.39
N LYS A 169 7.07 -27.64 3.49
CA LYS A 169 7.50 -28.81 4.27
C LYS A 169 6.32 -29.43 5.01
N ASP A 170 6.10 -30.73 4.86
CA ASP A 170 5.02 -31.47 5.54
C ASP A 170 3.65 -30.77 5.42
N ASP A 171 3.27 -30.36 4.21
CA ASP A 171 2.05 -29.58 3.90
C ASP A 171 1.96 -28.19 4.59
N ARG A 172 3.01 -27.75 5.28
CA ARG A 172 3.13 -26.41 5.84
C ARG A 172 3.80 -25.48 4.84
N TRP A 173 3.15 -24.34 4.62
CA TRP A 173 3.57 -23.32 3.67
C TRP A 173 3.99 -22.06 4.40
N LEU A 174 5.23 -21.62 4.18
CA LEU A 174 5.68 -20.30 4.62
C LEU A 174 5.82 -19.40 3.39
N HIS A 175 5.32 -18.17 3.49
CA HIS A 175 5.56 -17.18 2.45
C HIS A 175 7.06 -16.84 2.45
N GLY A 176 7.71 -17.02 1.30
CA GLY A 176 9.14 -16.76 1.15
C GLY A 176 9.38 -15.32 0.70
N SER A 177 8.98 -15.00 -0.53
CA SER A 177 9.13 -13.65 -1.10
C SER A 177 8.35 -13.49 -2.42
N VAL A 178 8.19 -12.25 -2.86
CA VAL A 178 7.70 -11.90 -4.21
C VAL A 178 8.88 -11.53 -5.09
N TRP A 179 8.93 -12.13 -6.28
CA TRP A 179 9.99 -12.00 -7.27
C TRP A 179 9.39 -11.30 -8.49
N SER A 180 9.96 -10.16 -8.90
CA SER A 180 9.62 -9.55 -10.20
C SER A 180 10.10 -10.46 -11.34
N GLU A 181 9.57 -10.30 -12.56
CA GLU A 181 10.06 -11.05 -13.72
C GLU A 181 11.59 -10.85 -13.93
N ASN A 182 12.12 -9.68 -13.58
CA ASN A 182 13.56 -9.39 -13.59
C ASN A 182 14.36 -10.19 -12.55
N ALA A 183 13.73 -10.66 -11.49
CA ALA A 183 14.39 -11.50 -10.49
C ALA A 183 14.78 -12.89 -11.04
N THR A 184 14.17 -13.31 -12.16
CA THR A 184 14.59 -14.53 -12.89
C THR A 184 16.03 -14.43 -13.41
N SER A 185 16.55 -13.22 -13.60
CA SER A 185 17.94 -12.99 -14.04
C SER A 185 18.98 -13.48 -13.03
N TYR A 186 18.60 -13.62 -11.76
CA TYR A 186 19.47 -14.08 -10.66
C TYR A 186 19.41 -15.59 -10.41
N MET A 187 18.55 -16.31 -11.13
CA MET A 187 18.44 -17.75 -10.96
C MET A 187 19.60 -18.49 -11.64
N ALA A 188 19.97 -19.63 -11.05
CA ALA A 188 20.95 -20.57 -11.59
C ALA A 188 20.61 -20.95 -13.04
N GLU A 189 21.62 -21.32 -13.83
CA GLU A 189 21.45 -21.66 -15.25
C GLU A 189 20.42 -22.77 -15.47
N VAL A 190 20.46 -23.80 -14.61
CA VAL A 190 19.50 -24.92 -14.62
C VAL A 190 18.06 -24.44 -14.36
N THR A 191 17.87 -23.60 -13.35
CA THR A 191 16.56 -23.01 -13.03
C THR A 191 16.08 -22.07 -14.13
N ARG A 192 16.99 -21.31 -14.74
CA ARG A 192 16.71 -20.40 -15.85
C ARG A 192 16.21 -21.15 -17.08
N GLU A 193 16.82 -22.26 -17.43
CA GLU A 193 16.36 -23.10 -18.54
C GLU A 193 14.99 -23.73 -18.23
N ARG A 194 14.75 -24.20 -17.00
CA ARG A 194 13.40 -24.68 -16.60
C ARG A 194 12.36 -23.58 -16.73
N ILE A 195 12.68 -22.34 -16.35
CA ILE A 195 11.77 -21.19 -16.48
C ILE A 195 11.52 -20.82 -17.93
N LYS A 196 12.55 -20.78 -18.77
CA LYS A 196 12.40 -20.52 -20.22
C LYS A 196 11.52 -21.56 -20.91
N ASN A 197 11.57 -22.80 -20.45
CA ASN A 197 10.79 -23.90 -20.98
C ASN A 197 9.38 -24.00 -20.37
N LEU A 198 9.01 -23.10 -19.43
CA LEU A 198 7.64 -23.05 -18.95
C LEU A 198 6.71 -22.67 -20.11
N PRO A 199 5.51 -23.28 -20.19
CA PRO A 199 4.49 -22.93 -21.15
C PRO A 199 4.32 -21.41 -21.29
N SER A 200 4.49 -20.92 -22.52
CA SER A 200 4.18 -19.54 -22.87
C SER A 200 2.66 -19.39 -23.03
N GLY A 201 2.06 -18.42 -22.35
CA GLY A 201 0.63 -18.10 -22.49
C GLY A 201 -0.02 -17.67 -21.19
N ASN A 202 -1.35 -17.59 -21.18
CA ASN A 202 -2.16 -17.33 -19.99
C ASN A 202 -2.30 -18.62 -19.17
N VAL A 203 -1.23 -19.03 -18.50
CA VAL A 203 -1.17 -20.23 -17.67
C VAL A 203 -0.40 -19.92 -16.40
N ILE A 204 -0.93 -20.38 -15.26
CA ILE A 204 -0.19 -20.35 -14.00
C ILE A 204 0.82 -21.50 -14.01
N ASN A 205 2.10 -21.15 -14.03
CA ASN A 205 3.16 -22.14 -13.98
C ASN A 205 3.63 -22.32 -12.53
N ILE A 206 3.79 -23.57 -12.11
CA ILE A 206 4.27 -23.92 -10.78
C ILE A 206 5.59 -24.66 -10.96
N LEU A 207 6.66 -24.11 -10.38
CA LEU A 207 8.00 -24.70 -10.42
C LEU A 207 8.40 -25.12 -9.01
N GLN A 208 8.64 -26.40 -8.82
CA GLN A 208 9.24 -26.93 -7.59
C GLN A 208 10.73 -27.16 -7.81
N LEU A 209 11.56 -26.66 -6.89
CA LEU A 209 13.00 -26.90 -6.88
C LEU A 209 13.37 -27.90 -5.79
N SER A 210 14.22 -28.85 -6.14
CA SER A 210 14.83 -29.78 -5.18
C SER A 210 15.87 -29.07 -4.31
N ARG A 211 16.34 -29.74 -3.26
CA ARG A 211 17.38 -29.20 -2.38
C ARG A 211 18.70 -28.95 -3.09
N GLU A 212 19.06 -29.83 -4.01
CA GLU A 212 20.26 -29.67 -4.83
C GLU A 212 20.15 -28.41 -5.68
N GLU A 213 18.99 -28.16 -6.27
CA GLU A 213 18.72 -26.96 -7.06
C GLU A 213 18.68 -25.69 -6.19
N ILE A 214 18.14 -25.76 -4.98
CA ILE A 214 18.17 -24.64 -4.01
C ILE A 214 19.62 -24.33 -3.60
N ALA A 215 20.45 -25.34 -3.35
CA ALA A 215 21.85 -25.16 -3.02
C ALA A 215 22.64 -24.53 -4.19
N GLU A 216 22.36 -24.95 -5.43
CA GLU A 216 22.95 -24.33 -6.62
C GLU A 216 22.51 -22.87 -6.80
N LEU A 217 21.21 -22.60 -6.60
CA LEU A 217 20.66 -21.24 -6.62
C LEU A 217 21.35 -20.36 -5.58
N LYS A 218 21.48 -20.84 -4.33
CA LYS A 218 22.17 -20.13 -3.25
C LYS A 218 23.59 -19.75 -3.66
N ASN A 219 24.36 -20.71 -4.17
CA ASN A 219 25.73 -20.46 -4.60
C ASN A 219 25.83 -19.37 -5.67
N ASN A 220 24.88 -19.30 -6.59
CA ASN A 220 24.85 -18.28 -7.64
C ASN A 220 24.43 -16.90 -7.11
N LEU A 221 23.47 -16.86 -6.18
CA LEU A 221 23.07 -15.64 -5.48
C LEU A 221 24.24 -15.09 -4.66
N GLU A 222 24.93 -15.93 -3.89
CA GLU A 222 26.11 -15.55 -3.10
C GLU A 222 27.22 -15.01 -3.98
N LYS A 223 27.58 -15.67 -5.10
CA LYS A 223 28.58 -15.16 -6.05
C LYS A 223 28.21 -13.78 -6.61
N THR A 224 26.93 -13.56 -6.90
CA THR A 224 26.46 -12.29 -7.44
C THR A 224 26.50 -11.20 -6.38
N LEU A 225 26.07 -11.52 -5.16
CA LEU A 225 26.09 -10.63 -4.00
C LEU A 225 27.53 -10.25 -3.62
N ASP A 226 28.43 -11.24 -3.51
CA ASP A 226 29.86 -11.04 -3.26
C ASP A 226 30.45 -10.04 -4.26
N ARG A 227 30.20 -10.24 -5.57
CA ARG A 227 30.69 -9.33 -6.61
C ARG A 227 30.15 -7.90 -6.48
N LEU A 228 28.88 -7.74 -6.12
CA LEU A 228 28.30 -6.40 -5.94
C LEU A 228 28.82 -5.70 -4.70
N LEU A 229 29.05 -6.45 -3.61
CA LEU A 229 29.62 -5.94 -2.38
C LEU A 229 31.10 -5.57 -2.55
N ASP A 230 31.86 -6.37 -3.30
CA ASP A 230 33.26 -6.06 -3.63
C ASP A 230 33.40 -4.80 -4.51
N ALA A 231 32.40 -4.56 -5.37
CA ALA A 231 32.33 -3.37 -6.22
C ALA A 231 31.61 -2.19 -5.56
N TYR A 232 31.09 -2.35 -4.33
CA TYR A 232 30.30 -1.32 -3.68
C TYR A 232 31.22 -0.22 -3.14
N GLU A 233 31.07 0.98 -3.72
CA GLU A 233 31.66 2.20 -3.18
C GLU A 233 30.55 3.07 -2.57
N MET A 234 30.76 3.50 -1.32
CA MET A 234 29.82 4.38 -0.64
C MET A 234 29.74 5.72 -1.40
N PRO A 235 28.54 6.15 -1.86
CA PRO A 235 28.42 7.41 -2.59
C PRO A 235 28.88 8.60 -1.76
N VAL A 236 29.55 9.57 -2.41
CA VAL A 236 29.87 10.85 -1.79
C VAL A 236 28.63 11.73 -1.82
N ILE A 237 28.13 12.13 -0.64
CA ILE A 237 26.95 12.99 -0.50
C ILE A 237 27.34 14.39 -0.06
N ASP A 238 26.75 15.41 -0.68
CA ASP A 238 26.85 16.80 -0.21
C ASP A 238 26.06 17.04 1.10
N GLU A 239 26.37 18.13 1.80
CA GLU A 239 25.73 18.48 3.08
C GLU A 239 24.20 18.67 2.98
N GLN A 240 23.68 19.12 1.84
CA GLN A 240 22.25 19.35 1.66
C GLN A 240 21.47 18.04 1.53
N ARG A 241 22.12 16.99 1.01
CA ARG A 241 21.54 15.66 0.80
C ARG A 241 21.76 14.71 1.98
N LYS A 242 22.70 15.01 2.88
CA LYS A 242 22.93 14.21 4.11
C LYS A 242 21.66 14.01 4.95
N ARG A 243 20.78 15.01 5.02
CA ARG A 243 19.50 14.91 5.76
C ARG A 243 18.53 13.86 5.22
N PHE A 244 18.72 13.42 3.98
CA PHE A 244 17.91 12.38 3.33
C PHE A 244 18.65 11.04 3.26
N ALA A 245 19.94 11.01 3.59
CA ALA A 245 20.73 9.80 3.53
C ALA A 245 20.40 8.86 4.70
N ARG A 246 19.63 7.82 4.42
CA ARG A 246 19.42 6.71 5.37
C ARG A 246 20.51 5.66 5.13
N LEU A 247 21.16 5.19 6.19
CA LEU A 247 22.09 4.07 6.12
C LEU A 247 21.35 2.79 6.47
N TYR A 248 21.39 1.83 5.56
CA TYR A 248 20.92 0.48 5.76
C TYR A 248 22.11 -0.39 6.20
N LYS A 249 21.99 -1.04 7.36
CA LYS A 249 23.02 -1.95 7.86
C LYS A 249 22.51 -3.38 7.79
N PHE A 250 23.33 -4.28 7.25
CA PHE A 250 23.03 -5.71 7.27
C PHE A 250 24.31 -6.53 7.48
N THR A 251 24.14 -7.76 7.94
CA THR A 251 25.26 -8.69 8.19
C THR A 251 25.20 -9.83 7.19
N TYR A 252 26.33 -10.09 6.54
CA TYR A 252 26.49 -11.16 5.56
C TYR A 252 27.89 -11.77 5.69
N LYS A 253 27.98 -13.10 5.82
CA LYS A 253 29.22 -13.86 6.08
C LYS A 253 30.06 -13.24 7.21
N ASP A 254 29.41 -12.96 8.34
CA ASP A 254 30.00 -12.36 9.55
C ASP A 254 30.61 -10.96 9.35
N LYS A 255 30.31 -10.29 8.23
CA LYS A 255 30.70 -8.90 7.97
C LYS A 255 29.46 -8.01 7.98
N THR A 256 29.57 -6.87 8.65
CA THR A 256 28.53 -5.84 8.61
C THR A 256 28.83 -4.86 7.49
N TYR A 257 27.84 -4.64 6.63
CA TYR A 257 27.89 -3.69 5.53
C TYR A 257 26.99 -2.50 5.84
N GLU A 258 27.42 -1.30 5.47
CA GLU A 258 26.62 -0.08 5.54
C GLU A 258 26.36 0.40 4.11
N LEU A 259 25.09 0.40 3.72
CA LEU A 259 24.65 0.79 2.39
C LEU A 259 23.80 2.05 2.46
N MET A 260 23.94 2.91 1.46
CA MET A 260 23.21 4.17 1.37
C MET A 260 21.87 4.03 0.64
N GLY A 261 20.80 4.41 1.34
CA GLY A 261 19.38 4.40 0.95
C GLY A 261 19.07 5.12 -0.37
N ILE A 262 19.13 6.45 -0.29
CA ILE A 262 18.70 7.33 -1.37
C ILE A 262 19.89 7.57 -2.29
N LEU A 263 19.67 7.46 -3.61
CA LEU A 263 20.65 7.66 -4.71
C LEU A 263 21.53 6.46 -5.10
N ASN A 264 21.25 5.25 -4.62
CA ASN A 264 22.03 4.09 -5.03
C ASN A 264 21.15 2.95 -5.58
N HIS A 265 21.06 2.86 -6.92
CA HIS A 265 20.37 1.76 -7.60
C HIS A 265 20.94 0.36 -7.25
N ASN A 266 22.17 0.28 -6.71
CA ASN A 266 22.75 -0.98 -6.25
C ASN A 266 22.27 -1.37 -4.86
N LEU A 267 21.78 -0.46 -4.01
CA LEU A 267 21.26 -0.82 -2.69
C LEU A 267 20.09 -1.79 -2.83
N ASP A 268 19.05 -1.41 -3.58
CA ASP A 268 17.84 -2.23 -3.74
C ASP A 268 18.20 -3.62 -4.25
N ARG A 269 19.20 -3.68 -5.14
CA ARG A 269 19.72 -4.93 -5.68
C ARG A 269 20.51 -5.75 -4.67
N ILE A 270 21.37 -5.12 -3.86
CA ILE A 270 22.16 -5.81 -2.83
C ILE A 270 21.23 -6.34 -1.72
N ALA A 271 20.29 -5.52 -1.28
CA ALA A 271 19.29 -5.89 -0.27
C ALA A 271 18.43 -7.06 -0.76
N ASP A 272 17.87 -6.97 -1.98
CA ASP A 272 17.09 -8.06 -2.60
C ASP A 272 17.90 -9.37 -2.71
N LEU A 273 19.17 -9.30 -3.10
CA LEU A 273 20.05 -10.48 -3.15
C LEU A 273 20.35 -11.05 -1.76
N ALA A 274 20.60 -10.20 -0.77
CA ALA A 274 20.85 -10.63 0.61
C ALA A 274 19.63 -11.34 1.20
N ASP A 275 18.43 -10.79 1.00
CA ASP A 275 17.17 -11.41 1.42
C ASP A 275 16.95 -12.77 0.73
N ARG A 276 17.24 -12.87 -0.57
CA ARG A 276 17.16 -14.15 -1.30
C ARG A 276 18.14 -15.19 -0.78
N VAL A 277 19.39 -14.79 -0.48
CA VAL A 277 20.37 -15.71 0.12
C VAL A 277 19.87 -16.19 1.48
N ALA A 278 19.35 -15.30 2.32
CA ALA A 278 18.80 -15.66 3.63
C ALA A 278 17.65 -16.66 3.51
N ILE A 279 16.71 -16.45 2.58
CA ILE A 279 15.59 -17.38 2.34
C ILE A 279 16.09 -18.75 1.83
N THR A 280 17.10 -18.77 0.94
CA THR A 280 17.68 -20.05 0.49
C THR A 280 18.39 -20.80 1.61
N GLU A 281 19.12 -20.10 2.49
CA GLU A 281 19.74 -20.69 3.68
C GLU A 281 18.69 -21.24 4.64
N GLN A 282 17.62 -20.49 4.88
CA GLN A 282 16.49 -20.94 5.70
C GLN A 282 15.87 -22.21 5.13
N ALA A 283 15.75 -22.31 3.81
CA ALA A 283 15.18 -23.49 3.18
C ALA A 283 16.08 -24.72 3.30
N ILE A 284 17.39 -24.55 3.06
CA ILE A 284 18.37 -25.64 3.20
C ILE A 284 18.43 -26.12 4.65
N THR A 285 18.59 -25.20 5.61
CA THR A 285 18.69 -25.53 7.04
C THR A 285 17.38 -26.08 7.61
N GLY A 286 16.26 -25.55 7.15
CA GLY A 286 14.92 -25.90 7.61
C GLY A 286 14.31 -27.11 6.91
N ASP A 287 15.00 -27.68 5.91
CA ASP A 287 14.57 -28.87 5.19
C ASP A 287 13.34 -28.63 4.28
N TYR A 288 13.23 -27.42 3.72
CA TYR A 288 12.10 -26.99 2.88
C TYR A 288 12.36 -27.16 1.38
N ASP A 289 11.29 -27.41 0.63
CA ASP A 289 11.26 -27.27 -0.82
C ASP A 289 10.88 -25.83 -1.22
N PHE A 290 11.36 -25.39 -2.38
CA PHE A 290 10.92 -24.15 -3.02
C PHE A 290 9.79 -24.45 -3.98
N VAL A 291 8.67 -23.74 -3.82
CA VAL A 291 7.56 -23.76 -4.78
C VAL A 291 7.34 -22.34 -5.29
N ILE A 292 7.49 -22.15 -6.59
CA ILE A 292 7.43 -20.84 -7.25
C ILE A 292 6.20 -20.82 -8.16
N TYR A 293 5.29 -19.86 -7.92
CA TYR A 293 4.10 -19.62 -8.74
C TYR A 293 4.36 -18.45 -9.67
N PHE A 294 4.25 -18.66 -10.98
CA PHE A 294 4.37 -17.61 -11.99
C PHE A 294 2.97 -17.16 -12.45
N SER A 295 2.65 -15.89 -12.21
CA SER A 295 1.33 -15.30 -12.49
C SER A 295 1.22 -14.69 -13.90
N LYS A 296 1.90 -15.28 -14.89
CA LYS A 296 1.95 -14.72 -16.24
C LYS A 296 0.56 -14.76 -16.89
N GLY A 297 0.17 -13.62 -17.47
CA GLY A 297 -1.12 -13.48 -18.15
C GLY A 297 -2.31 -13.20 -17.22
N ILE A 298 -2.08 -12.91 -15.94
CA ILE A 298 -3.12 -12.38 -15.04
C ILE A 298 -3.34 -10.89 -15.34
N THR A 299 -4.60 -10.48 -15.37
CA THR A 299 -5.02 -9.10 -15.62
C THR A 299 -5.44 -8.40 -14.33
N HIS A 300 -5.56 -7.09 -14.34
CA HIS A 300 -6.13 -6.33 -13.21
C HIS A 300 -7.55 -6.82 -12.85
N ARG A 301 -8.34 -7.23 -13.86
CA ARG A 301 -9.66 -7.84 -13.66
C ARG A 301 -9.58 -9.16 -12.90
N ASP A 302 -8.66 -10.04 -13.31
CA ASP A 302 -8.44 -11.34 -12.66
C ASP A 302 -8.03 -11.16 -11.17
N ASP A 303 -7.06 -10.28 -10.89
CA ASP A 303 -6.59 -9.99 -9.52
C ASP A 303 -7.68 -9.36 -8.65
N SER A 304 -8.47 -8.43 -9.19
CA SER A 304 -9.62 -7.84 -8.48
C SER A 304 -10.59 -8.92 -8.00
N PHE A 305 -10.99 -9.84 -8.89
CA PHE A 305 -11.91 -10.94 -8.56
C PHE A 305 -11.32 -11.85 -7.49
N LEU A 306 -10.04 -12.21 -7.63
CA LEU A 306 -9.36 -13.07 -6.66
C LEU A 306 -9.27 -12.38 -5.28
N ARG A 307 -8.94 -11.09 -5.21
CA ARG A 307 -8.90 -10.33 -3.94
C ARG A 307 -10.28 -10.27 -3.28
N PHE A 308 -11.34 -10.04 -4.06
CA PHE A 308 -12.70 -10.06 -3.56
C PHE A 308 -13.07 -11.41 -2.94
N LEU A 309 -12.65 -12.52 -3.58
CA LEU A 309 -12.85 -13.87 -3.07
C LEU A 309 -12.00 -14.20 -1.82
N ARG A 310 -10.82 -13.57 -1.66
CA ARG A 310 -9.91 -13.81 -0.51
C ARG A 310 -10.40 -13.23 0.82
N ILE A 311 -11.33 -12.28 0.81
CA ILE A 311 -11.77 -11.58 2.04
C ILE A 311 -12.24 -12.61 3.09
N PRO A 312 -11.60 -12.69 4.28
CA PRO A 312 -11.66 -13.84 5.20
C PRO A 312 -13.04 -14.26 5.69
N ASP A 313 -14.04 -13.36 5.61
CA ASP A 313 -15.34 -13.55 6.23
C ASP A 313 -16.27 -14.53 5.49
N ASN A 314 -15.87 -15.09 4.34
CA ASN A 314 -16.67 -16.09 3.61
C ASN A 314 -15.81 -17.03 2.76
N ILE A 315 -15.73 -18.30 3.18
CA ILE A 315 -15.01 -19.39 2.50
C ILE A 315 -15.56 -19.66 1.07
N ALA A 316 -16.72 -19.11 0.73
CA ALA A 316 -17.28 -19.06 -0.62
C ALA A 316 -18.16 -17.82 -0.82
N ARG A 317 -18.17 -17.25 -2.04
CA ARG A 317 -19.06 -16.16 -2.44
C ARG A 317 -20.11 -16.67 -3.41
N SER A 318 -21.35 -16.21 -3.27
CA SER A 318 -22.39 -16.52 -4.25
C SER A 318 -22.14 -15.78 -5.57
N LEU A 319 -22.58 -16.36 -6.69
CA LEU A 319 -22.57 -15.67 -7.99
C LEU A 319 -23.40 -14.38 -7.91
N ALA A 320 -24.49 -14.38 -7.14
CA ALA A 320 -25.29 -13.19 -6.91
C ALA A 320 -24.49 -12.07 -6.22
N ALA A 321 -23.65 -12.38 -5.24
CA ALA A 321 -22.80 -11.40 -4.56
C ALA A 321 -21.74 -10.84 -5.51
N ILE A 322 -21.07 -11.69 -6.29
CA ILE A 322 -20.07 -11.28 -7.29
C ILE A 322 -20.72 -10.39 -8.36
N ASN A 323 -21.89 -10.79 -8.87
CA ASN A 323 -22.62 -9.99 -9.84
C ASN A 323 -23.02 -8.62 -9.27
N LYS A 324 -23.44 -8.56 -8.01
CA LYS A 324 -23.79 -7.30 -7.35
C LYS A 324 -22.56 -6.40 -7.21
N GLU A 325 -21.43 -6.96 -6.78
CA GLU A 325 -20.17 -6.24 -6.60
C GLU A 325 -19.73 -5.56 -7.89
N TYR A 326 -19.67 -6.30 -9.00
CA TYR A 326 -19.11 -5.79 -10.24
C TYR A 326 -20.14 -5.15 -11.19
N ALA A 327 -21.43 -5.11 -10.84
CA ALA A 327 -22.49 -4.62 -11.73
C ALA A 327 -22.35 -3.14 -12.14
N TYR A 328 -21.67 -2.32 -11.34
CA TYR A 328 -21.41 -0.93 -11.69
C TYR A 328 -20.31 -0.78 -12.76
N LEU A 329 -19.49 -1.81 -12.93
CA LEU A 329 -18.27 -1.76 -13.73
C LEU A 329 -18.30 -2.68 -14.95
N LEU A 330 -18.86 -3.88 -14.81
CA LEU A 330 -18.80 -4.95 -15.80
C LEU A 330 -20.21 -5.48 -16.12
N THR A 331 -20.39 -5.96 -17.35
CA THR A 331 -21.60 -6.68 -17.74
C THR A 331 -21.61 -8.10 -17.15
N LYS A 332 -22.80 -8.69 -17.00
CA LYS A 332 -22.93 -10.10 -16.54
C LYS A 332 -22.14 -11.09 -17.42
N ALA A 333 -22.03 -10.81 -18.72
CA ALA A 333 -21.27 -11.64 -19.65
C ALA A 333 -19.77 -11.58 -19.33
N GLU A 334 -19.22 -10.40 -19.12
CA GLU A 334 -17.81 -10.19 -18.73
C GLU A 334 -17.48 -10.81 -17.36
N ILE A 335 -18.40 -10.70 -16.40
CA ILE A 335 -18.26 -11.35 -15.09
C ILE A 335 -18.19 -12.88 -15.27
N THR A 336 -19.09 -13.44 -16.08
CA THR A 336 -19.11 -14.89 -16.35
C THR A 336 -17.85 -15.35 -17.08
N GLU A 337 -17.40 -14.60 -18.08
CA GLU A 337 -16.17 -14.87 -18.82
C GLU A 337 -14.94 -14.88 -17.90
N THR A 338 -14.86 -13.90 -17.00
CA THR A 338 -13.76 -13.79 -16.01
C THR A 338 -13.74 -14.98 -15.07
N LEU A 339 -14.91 -15.41 -14.58
CA LEU A 339 -15.02 -16.59 -13.71
C LEU A 339 -14.63 -17.89 -14.44
N GLU A 340 -15.08 -18.11 -15.66
CA GLU A 340 -14.69 -19.31 -16.43
C GLU A 340 -13.19 -19.28 -16.79
N ARG A 341 -12.62 -18.11 -17.07
CA ARG A 341 -11.17 -17.94 -17.24
C ARG A 341 -10.41 -18.31 -15.97
N LEU A 342 -10.75 -17.73 -14.83
CA LEU A 342 -10.10 -18.03 -13.54
C LEU A 342 -10.23 -19.51 -13.14
N LYS A 343 -11.36 -20.14 -13.45
CA LYS A 343 -11.59 -21.57 -13.25
C LYS A 343 -10.71 -22.42 -14.18
N THR A 344 -10.56 -22.01 -15.44
CA THR A 344 -9.66 -22.66 -16.41
C THR A 344 -8.20 -22.57 -15.96
N LEU A 345 -7.81 -21.45 -15.35
CA LEU A 345 -6.50 -21.25 -14.73
C LEU A 345 -6.31 -22.04 -13.43
N GLY A 346 -7.37 -22.68 -12.91
CA GLY A 346 -7.35 -23.41 -11.65
C GLY A 346 -7.32 -22.52 -10.42
N CYS A 347 -7.54 -21.21 -10.55
CA CYS A 347 -7.49 -20.24 -9.45
C CYS A 347 -8.75 -20.24 -8.59
N ILE A 348 -9.88 -20.72 -9.13
CA ILE A 348 -11.16 -20.82 -8.43
C ILE A 348 -11.87 -22.14 -8.76
N THR A 349 -12.82 -22.52 -7.90
CA THR A 349 -13.81 -23.56 -8.16
C THR A 349 -15.21 -22.97 -8.13
N ILE A 350 -16.09 -23.45 -9.02
CA ILE A 350 -17.50 -23.05 -9.08
C ILE A 350 -18.36 -24.30 -8.82
N ASN A 351 -19.08 -24.31 -7.69
CA ASN A 351 -19.94 -25.40 -7.25
C ASN A 351 -21.38 -24.89 -7.10
N GLY A 352 -22.19 -25.06 -8.14
CA GLY A 352 -23.53 -24.48 -8.20
C GLY A 352 -23.46 -22.95 -8.19
N ASP A 353 -24.05 -22.32 -7.17
CA ASP A 353 -24.03 -20.86 -6.99
C ASP A 353 -22.79 -20.36 -6.23
N GLN A 354 -21.94 -21.24 -5.72
CA GLN A 354 -20.82 -20.88 -4.86
C GLN A 354 -19.49 -20.86 -5.62
N VAL A 355 -18.73 -19.79 -5.44
CA VAL A 355 -17.39 -19.60 -5.97
C VAL A 355 -16.40 -19.53 -4.81
N SER A 356 -15.36 -20.35 -4.86
CA SER A 356 -14.28 -20.39 -3.86
C SER A 356 -12.93 -20.24 -4.54
N ILE A 357 -12.02 -19.51 -3.90
CA ILE A 357 -10.63 -19.44 -4.31
C ILE A 357 -9.93 -20.77 -4.02
N THR A 358 -9.07 -21.22 -4.93
CA THR A 358 -8.22 -22.40 -4.70
C THR A 358 -6.91 -21.98 -4.07
N GLN A 359 -6.12 -22.97 -3.63
CA GLN A 359 -4.74 -22.74 -3.22
C GLN A 359 -3.91 -22.08 -4.33
N VAL A 360 -4.14 -22.39 -5.61
CA VAL A 360 -3.43 -21.72 -6.72
C VAL A 360 -3.80 -20.24 -6.76
N GLY A 361 -5.09 -19.92 -6.66
CA GLY A 361 -5.58 -18.53 -6.64
C GLY A 361 -5.03 -17.74 -5.45
N GLU A 362 -5.01 -18.32 -4.26
CA GLU A 362 -4.42 -17.70 -3.08
C GLU A 362 -2.92 -17.44 -3.23
N ARG A 363 -2.20 -18.33 -3.92
CA ARG A 363 -0.73 -18.27 -3.99
C ARG A 363 -0.21 -17.31 -5.05
N ILE A 364 -1.07 -16.84 -5.97
CA ILE A 364 -0.73 -15.80 -6.95
C ILE A 364 -1.15 -14.38 -6.52
N LEU A 365 -2.00 -14.26 -5.49
CA LEU A 365 -2.41 -13.02 -4.79
C LEU A 365 -1.48 -12.65 -3.65
#